data_AF-A0A4R5PL77-F1
#
_entry.id   AF-A0A4R5PL77-F1
#
_cell.length_a   1.000
_cell.length_b   1.000
_cell.length_c   1.000
_cell.angle_alpha   90.00
_cell.angle_beta   90.00
_cell.angle_gamma   90.00
#
_symmetry.space_group_name_H-M   'P 1'
#
loop_
_entity.id
_entity.type
_entity.pdbx_description
1 polymer ?
#
loop_
_entity_poly.entity_id
_entity_poly.type
_entity_poly.pdbx_seq_one_letter_code
_entity_poly.pdbx_strand_id
1 'polypeptide(L)'
;MSFKSALFGLSAAMTLTFAPVGLGARAADSETAIFAGGCFWCVESDFDHVKGVTRTTSGYIGGKGDNPTYEDHSVAGFREAVEIEFDPSVVSYEALLKTFFRTVDPTDSGGQFCDRGHSYTTAVYAVDDAQLAEAKEAKAEAGEALGKTIATEIAPAPKFWPAEGYHQNYYERNPVRYKYYRYACGRDKRIENLWGKDAHFGVGS
;
A
#
# COMPACT_ATOMS: atom_id res chain seq x y z
N MET A 1 58.42 25.05 -71.74
CA MET A 1 57.06 25.18 -71.16
C MET A 1 56.62 23.81 -70.69
N SER A 2 56.79 23.51 -69.39
CA SER A 2 56.50 22.18 -68.82
C SER A 2 55.21 22.22 -68.02
N PHE A 3 54.26 21.37 -68.41
CA PHE A 3 52.97 21.20 -67.75
C PHE A 3 53.13 20.50 -66.38
N LYS A 4 52.37 20.96 -65.39
CA LYS A 4 52.21 20.34 -64.07
C LYS A 4 51.10 19.27 -64.15
N SER A 5 51.36 18.07 -63.67
CA SER A 5 50.33 17.06 -63.37
C SER A 5 50.20 16.90 -61.87
N ALA A 6 48.99 17.12 -61.36
CA ALA A 6 48.60 16.88 -59.98
C ALA A 6 48.02 15.47 -59.85
N LEU A 7 48.45 14.70 -58.83
CA LEU A 7 47.76 13.49 -58.39
C LEU A 7 47.08 13.75 -57.04
N PHE A 8 45.79 13.44 -57.00
CA PHE A 8 44.92 13.46 -55.84
C PHE A 8 45.25 12.32 -54.88
N GLY A 9 45.46 12.64 -53.59
CA GLY A 9 45.45 11.67 -52.50
C GLY A 9 44.04 11.55 -51.91
N LEU A 10 43.44 10.35 -51.99
CA LEU A 10 42.15 10.05 -51.39
C LEU A 10 42.38 9.65 -49.92
N SER A 11 41.95 10.47 -48.97
CA SER A 11 41.95 10.12 -47.54
C SER A 11 40.53 9.71 -47.14
N ALA A 12 40.34 8.44 -46.80
CA ALA A 12 39.07 7.92 -46.33
C ALA A 12 38.94 8.17 -44.81
N ALA A 13 38.10 9.12 -44.43
CA ALA A 13 37.72 9.32 -43.03
C ALA A 13 36.59 8.35 -42.66
N MET A 14 36.90 7.36 -41.84
CA MET A 14 35.92 6.41 -41.28
C MET A 14 35.33 7.02 -40.01
N THR A 15 34.15 7.63 -40.13
CA THR A 15 33.41 8.18 -38.99
C THR A 15 32.68 7.06 -38.23
N LEU A 16 33.16 6.73 -37.02
CA LEU A 16 32.39 5.94 -36.07
C LEU A 16 31.23 6.78 -35.54
N THR A 17 30.00 6.46 -35.95
CA THR A 17 28.79 7.01 -35.35
C THR A 17 28.45 6.22 -34.09
N PHE A 18 28.71 6.80 -32.92
CA PHE A 18 28.12 6.34 -31.67
C PHE A 18 26.64 6.74 -31.65
N ALA A 19 25.75 5.78 -31.87
CA ALA A 19 24.34 5.98 -31.59
C ALA A 19 24.15 6.03 -30.05
N PRO A 20 23.45 7.05 -29.50
CA PRO A 20 23.14 7.05 -28.08
C PRO A 20 22.14 5.92 -27.83
N VAL A 21 22.53 4.94 -27.02
CA VAL A 21 21.58 4.00 -26.43
C VAL A 21 20.74 4.81 -25.46
N GLY A 22 19.55 5.20 -25.89
CA GLY A 22 18.56 5.80 -25.01
C GLY A 22 18.21 4.75 -23.95
N LEU A 23 18.72 4.93 -22.72
CA LEU A 23 18.09 4.33 -21.55
C LEU A 23 16.73 5.02 -21.40
N GLY A 24 15.72 4.47 -22.06
CA GLY A 24 14.35 4.70 -21.65
C GLY A 24 14.25 4.19 -20.22
N ALA A 25 14.22 5.11 -19.25
CA ALA A 25 13.71 4.79 -17.94
C ALA A 25 12.30 4.25 -18.16
N ARG A 26 12.11 2.93 -18.02
CA ARG A 26 10.78 2.41 -17.76
C ARG A 26 10.35 3.10 -16.48
N ALA A 27 9.31 3.93 -16.54
CA ALA A 27 8.51 4.16 -15.35
C ALA A 27 8.16 2.75 -14.84
N ALA A 28 8.57 2.42 -13.62
CA ALA A 28 8.10 1.19 -13.01
C ALA A 28 6.57 1.30 -13.01
N ASP A 29 5.89 0.30 -13.58
CA ASP A 29 4.43 0.27 -13.54
C ASP A 29 4.03 0.25 -12.06
N SER A 30 3.12 1.15 -11.67
CA SER A 30 2.62 1.21 -10.30
C SER A 30 1.94 -0.11 -9.95
N GLU A 31 2.19 -0.61 -8.75
CA GLU A 31 1.52 -1.80 -8.21
C GLU A 31 0.44 -1.39 -7.19
N THR A 32 -0.42 -2.34 -6.83
CA THR A 32 -1.57 -2.12 -5.94
C THR A 32 -1.58 -3.12 -4.79
N ALA A 33 -1.83 -2.63 -3.57
CA ALA A 33 -2.09 -3.43 -2.38
C ALA A 33 -3.45 -3.05 -1.78
N ILE A 34 -4.20 -4.01 -1.22
CA ILE A 34 -5.50 -3.74 -0.59
C ILE A 34 -5.54 -4.30 0.83
N PHE A 35 -5.66 -3.40 1.82
CA PHE A 35 -5.62 -3.77 3.24
C PHE A 35 -6.85 -3.27 4.01
N ALA A 36 -7.46 -4.16 4.79
CA ALA A 36 -8.47 -3.83 5.79
C ALA A 36 -7.82 -3.87 7.18
N GLY A 37 -7.87 -2.75 7.90
CA GLY A 37 -7.08 -2.54 9.14
C GLY A 37 -7.84 -1.81 10.24
N GLY A 38 -9.16 -1.94 10.27
CA GLY A 38 -10.06 -1.16 11.12
C GLY A 38 -10.64 0.03 10.36
N CYS A 39 -10.89 1.14 11.05
CA CYS A 39 -11.33 2.37 10.39
C CYS A 39 -10.37 2.77 9.27
N PHE A 40 -10.87 2.89 8.05
CA PHE A 40 -10.07 3.21 6.86
C PHE A 40 -9.36 4.57 6.93
N TRP A 41 -9.84 5.53 7.73
CA TRP A 41 -9.19 6.83 7.90
C TRP A 41 -7.83 6.69 8.58
N CYS A 42 -7.72 5.70 9.47
CA CYS A 42 -6.46 5.39 10.13
C CYS A 42 -5.50 4.68 9.18
N VAL A 43 -6.00 3.73 8.40
CA VAL A 43 -5.19 2.99 7.42
C VAL A 43 -4.71 3.93 6.30
N GLU A 44 -5.60 4.75 5.75
CA GLU A 44 -5.29 5.78 4.74
C GLU A 44 -4.19 6.70 5.27
N SER A 45 -4.40 7.29 6.45
CA SER A 45 -3.39 8.14 7.09
C SER A 45 -2.07 7.42 7.34
N ASP A 46 -2.05 6.15 7.73
CA ASP A 46 -0.79 5.43 7.99
C ASP A 46 -0.03 5.22 6.67
N PHE A 47 -0.72 4.86 5.58
CA PHE A 47 -0.09 4.56 4.28
C PHE A 47 0.27 5.78 3.44
N ASP A 48 -0.44 6.90 3.57
CA ASP A 48 -0.04 8.17 2.94
C ASP A 48 1.34 8.66 3.38
N HIS A 49 1.78 8.26 4.59
CA HIS A 49 3.09 8.62 5.12
C HIS A 49 4.17 7.57 4.82
N VAL A 50 3.87 6.53 4.05
CA VAL A 50 4.86 5.53 3.63
C VAL A 50 5.56 5.98 2.35
N LYS A 51 6.87 6.13 2.41
CA LYS A 51 7.67 6.50 1.22
C LYS A 51 7.49 5.45 0.12
N GLY A 52 7.10 5.90 -1.07
CA GLY A 52 6.87 5.03 -2.23
C GLY A 52 5.38 4.74 -2.49
N VAL A 53 4.50 4.98 -1.52
CA VAL A 53 3.06 5.05 -1.77
C VAL A 53 2.77 6.34 -2.56
N THR A 54 2.01 6.19 -3.64
CA THR A 54 1.67 7.28 -4.58
C THR A 54 0.21 7.70 -4.49
N ARG A 55 -0.67 6.79 -4.05
CA ARG A 55 -2.08 7.09 -3.74
C ARG A 55 -2.66 6.09 -2.76
N THR A 56 -3.54 6.56 -1.88
CA THR A 56 -4.46 5.70 -1.13
C THR A 56 -5.91 6.07 -1.44
N THR A 57 -6.77 5.07 -1.54
CA THR A 57 -8.22 5.24 -1.72
C THR A 57 -8.95 4.42 -0.66
N SER A 58 -9.73 5.09 0.18
CA SER A 58 -10.59 4.45 1.17
C SER A 58 -11.82 3.82 0.50
N GLY A 59 -12.24 2.64 0.93
CA GLY A 59 -13.38 1.95 0.33
C GLY A 59 -13.86 0.70 1.06
N TYR A 60 -14.74 -0.03 0.38
CA TYR A 60 -15.44 -1.20 0.89
C TYR A 60 -15.12 -2.43 0.05
N ILE A 61 -14.84 -3.56 0.70
CA ILE A 61 -14.49 -4.81 0.01
C ILE A 61 -14.94 -6.05 0.80
N GLY A 62 -15.14 -7.18 0.12
CA GLY A 62 -15.38 -8.49 0.75
C GLY A 62 -16.81 -8.79 1.17
N GLY A 63 -17.75 -7.85 0.98
CA GLY A 63 -19.18 -8.04 1.27
C GLY A 63 -20.00 -8.58 0.09
N LYS A 64 -21.32 -8.54 0.24
CA LYS A 64 -22.29 -9.01 -0.75
C LYS A 64 -23.09 -7.87 -1.36
N GLY A 65 -23.35 -7.97 -2.66
CA GLY A 65 -24.08 -6.95 -3.41
C GLY A 65 -23.13 -5.99 -4.12
N ASP A 66 -23.72 -4.96 -4.70
CA ASP A 66 -23.02 -3.97 -5.52
C ASP A 66 -23.20 -2.57 -4.95
N ASN A 67 -22.18 -1.72 -5.13
CA ASN A 67 -22.19 -0.31 -4.78
C ASN A 67 -22.63 -0.02 -3.33
N PRO A 68 -21.93 -0.61 -2.32
CA PRO A 68 -22.19 -0.31 -0.93
C PRO A 68 -21.96 1.18 -0.62
N THR A 69 -22.68 1.66 0.38
CA THR A 69 -22.62 3.00 0.96
C THR A 69 -22.12 2.92 2.39
N TYR A 70 -21.69 4.06 2.95
CA TYR A 70 -21.32 4.10 4.35
C TYR A 70 -22.43 3.57 5.29
N GLU A 71 -23.70 3.80 4.95
CA GLU A 71 -24.84 3.38 5.76
C GLU A 71 -25.14 1.88 5.74
N ASP A 72 -24.84 1.18 4.65
CA ASP A 72 -25.25 -0.23 4.47
C ASP A 72 -24.10 -1.23 4.33
N HIS A 73 -22.86 -0.77 4.12
CA HIS A 73 -21.70 -1.64 3.90
C HIS A 73 -21.57 -2.71 5.00
N SER A 74 -21.80 -2.33 6.27
CA SER A 74 -21.63 -3.24 7.40
C SER A 74 -22.67 -4.35 7.45
N VAL A 75 -23.93 -4.03 7.14
CA VAL A 75 -25.03 -5.01 7.06
C VAL A 75 -24.80 -5.97 5.90
N ALA A 76 -24.24 -5.47 4.80
CA ALA A 76 -23.87 -6.26 3.63
C ALA A 76 -22.55 -7.05 3.81
N GLY A 77 -21.89 -6.94 4.97
CA GLY A 77 -20.69 -7.71 5.29
C GLY A 77 -19.41 -7.19 4.64
N PHE A 78 -19.39 -5.94 4.18
CA PHE A 78 -18.16 -5.32 3.69
C PHE A 78 -17.25 -4.90 4.84
N ARG A 79 -15.95 -4.98 4.58
CA ARG A 79 -14.89 -4.36 5.39
C ARG A 79 -14.55 -2.98 4.87
N GLU A 80 -14.24 -2.07 5.79
CA GLU A 80 -13.48 -0.87 5.45
C GLU A 80 -12.04 -1.28 5.10
N ALA A 81 -11.56 -0.82 3.96
CA ALA A 81 -10.24 -1.12 3.44
C ALA A 81 -9.67 0.08 2.68
N VAL A 82 -8.38 0.00 2.38
CA VAL A 82 -7.67 0.99 1.57
C VAL A 82 -6.99 0.28 0.42
N GLU A 83 -7.24 0.76 -0.79
CA GLU A 83 -6.46 0.45 -1.99
C GLU A 83 -5.26 1.41 -2.06
N ILE A 84 -4.06 0.85 -2.17
CA ILE A 84 -2.78 1.55 -2.06
C ILE A 84 -2.05 1.36 -3.37
N GLU A 85 -1.89 2.43 -4.15
CA GLU A 85 -1.01 2.47 -5.31
C GLU A 85 0.41 2.82 -4.84
N PHE A 86 1.42 2.07 -5.29
CA PHE A 86 2.81 2.27 -4.89
C PHE A 86 3.82 2.04 -6.03
N ASP A 87 4.98 2.67 -5.91
CA ASP A 87 6.12 2.48 -6.80
C ASP A 87 7.01 1.31 -6.28
N PRO A 88 7.01 0.14 -6.96
CA PRO A 88 7.77 -1.02 -6.52
C PRO A 88 9.29 -0.82 -6.57
N SER A 89 9.77 0.24 -7.25
CA SER A 89 11.19 0.62 -7.23
C SER A 89 11.60 1.37 -5.95
N VAL A 90 10.64 1.85 -5.16
CA VAL A 90 10.85 2.61 -3.93
C VAL A 90 10.46 1.82 -2.68
N VAL A 91 9.34 1.07 -2.73
CA VAL A 91 8.84 0.24 -1.62
C VAL A 91 8.31 -1.09 -2.16
N SER A 92 8.67 -2.20 -1.51
CA SER A 92 8.18 -3.52 -1.89
C SER A 92 6.82 -3.83 -1.26
N TYR A 93 6.05 -4.75 -1.87
CA TYR A 93 4.83 -5.27 -1.26
C TYR A 93 5.09 -5.91 0.11
N GLU A 94 6.18 -6.65 0.29
CA GLU A 94 6.66 -7.16 1.58
C GLU A 94 6.80 -6.05 2.64
N ALA A 95 7.38 -4.91 2.28
CA ALA A 95 7.53 -3.78 3.20
C ALA A 95 6.17 -3.15 3.55
N LEU A 96 5.22 -3.12 2.61
CA LEU A 96 3.84 -2.67 2.87
C LEU A 96 3.09 -3.66 3.78
N LEU A 97 3.25 -4.97 3.59
CA LEU A 97 2.71 -6.00 4.49
C LEU A 97 3.26 -5.85 5.90
N LYS A 98 4.58 -5.64 6.03
CA LYS A 98 5.20 -5.37 7.32
C LYS A 98 4.63 -4.11 7.96
N THR A 99 4.50 -3.03 7.19
CA THR A 99 3.87 -1.79 7.66
C THR A 99 2.44 -2.04 8.17
N PHE A 100 1.64 -2.78 7.41
CA PHE A 100 0.28 -3.17 7.79
C PHE A 100 0.27 -3.91 9.15
N PHE A 101 1.06 -4.98 9.30
CA PHE A 101 1.08 -5.74 10.56
C PHE A 101 1.61 -4.93 11.75
N ARG A 102 2.45 -3.91 11.53
CA ARG A 102 2.97 -3.00 12.57
C ARG A 102 2.10 -1.77 12.83
N THR A 103 0.95 -1.64 12.18
CA THR A 103 0.00 -0.52 12.37
C THR A 103 -1.41 -0.98 12.77
N VAL A 104 -1.68 -2.28 12.74
CA VAL A 104 -2.92 -2.90 13.23
C VAL A 104 -2.67 -3.81 14.44
N ASP A 105 -3.73 -4.19 15.15
CA ASP A 105 -3.71 -5.33 16.06
C ASP A 105 -4.13 -6.59 15.30
N PRO A 106 -3.17 -7.38 14.77
CA PRO A 106 -3.50 -8.53 13.95
C PRO A 106 -3.99 -9.72 14.77
N THR A 107 -4.07 -9.60 16.10
CA THR A 107 -4.52 -10.67 17.01
C THR A 107 -6.01 -10.55 17.37
N ASP A 108 -6.63 -9.42 17.04
CA ASP A 108 -8.04 -9.14 17.35
C ASP A 108 -8.96 -9.55 16.19
N SER A 109 -9.83 -10.52 16.45
CA SER A 109 -10.80 -11.03 15.48
C SER A 109 -12.15 -10.30 15.49
N GLY A 110 -12.38 -9.36 16.41
CA GLY A 110 -13.69 -8.73 16.62
C GLY A 110 -13.78 -7.25 16.21
N GLY A 111 -12.74 -6.71 15.57
CA GLY A 111 -12.62 -5.31 15.18
C GLY A 111 -11.29 -4.71 15.64
N GLN A 112 -11.06 -3.44 15.37
CA GLN A 112 -9.81 -2.76 15.70
C GLN A 112 -10.06 -1.66 16.72
N PHE A 113 -9.36 -1.75 17.85
CA PHE A 113 -9.38 -0.75 18.91
C PHE A 113 -10.81 -0.47 19.43
N CYS A 114 -11.29 0.76 19.30
CA CYS A 114 -12.64 1.17 19.67
C CYS A 114 -13.70 0.74 18.63
N ASP A 115 -13.31 0.46 17.39
CA ASP A 115 -14.23 0.12 16.30
C ASP A 115 -14.45 -1.39 16.27
N ARG A 116 -15.68 -1.82 16.56
CA ARG A 116 -16.03 -3.24 16.72
C ARG A 116 -17.00 -3.69 15.64
N GLY A 117 -16.90 -4.96 15.27
CA GLY A 117 -17.72 -5.59 14.23
C GLY A 117 -16.92 -6.02 13.01
N HIS A 118 -17.56 -6.80 12.14
CA HIS A 118 -16.91 -7.42 10.97
C HIS A 118 -16.23 -6.38 10.07
N SER A 119 -16.86 -5.23 9.85
CA SER A 119 -16.36 -4.18 8.98
C SER A 119 -15.00 -3.63 9.37
N TYR A 120 -14.64 -3.77 10.64
CA TYR A 120 -13.37 -3.30 11.21
C TYR A 120 -12.40 -4.44 11.49
N THR A 121 -12.67 -5.67 11.03
CA THR A 121 -11.71 -6.79 11.17
C THR A 121 -10.59 -6.69 10.16
N THR A 122 -9.42 -7.23 10.50
CA THR A 122 -8.24 -7.14 9.63
C THR A 122 -8.28 -8.14 8.48
N ALA A 123 -7.90 -7.71 7.28
CA ALA A 123 -7.69 -8.59 6.12
C ALA A 123 -6.65 -8.01 5.15
N VAL A 124 -5.97 -8.89 4.42
CA VAL A 124 -5.15 -8.57 3.24
C VAL A 124 -5.82 -9.21 2.02
N TYR A 125 -6.16 -8.37 1.04
CA TYR A 125 -6.78 -8.77 -0.22
C TYR A 125 -5.74 -8.74 -1.34
N ALA A 126 -5.20 -9.91 -1.66
CA ALA A 126 -4.13 -10.07 -2.66
C ALA A 126 -4.68 -9.96 -4.09
N VAL A 127 -4.06 -9.14 -4.94
CA VAL A 127 -4.53 -8.95 -6.32
C VAL A 127 -4.07 -10.06 -7.29
N ASP A 128 -3.09 -10.86 -6.87
CA ASP A 128 -2.58 -12.03 -7.61
C ASP A 128 -2.04 -13.12 -6.67
N ASP A 129 -1.57 -14.23 -7.26
CA ASP A 129 -1.03 -15.38 -6.52
C ASP A 129 0.30 -15.09 -5.82
N ALA A 130 1.10 -14.15 -6.33
CA ALA A 130 2.39 -13.77 -5.72
C ALA A 130 2.14 -13.01 -4.42
N GLN A 131 1.26 -12.00 -4.46
CA GLN A 131 0.81 -11.29 -3.27
C GLN A 131 0.13 -12.21 -2.26
N LEU A 132 -0.61 -13.22 -2.72
CA LEU A 132 -1.27 -14.18 -1.84
C LEU A 132 -0.25 -15.03 -1.08
N ALA A 133 0.88 -15.40 -1.72
CA ALA A 133 1.97 -16.13 -1.07
C ALA A 133 2.71 -15.24 -0.07
N GLU A 134 3.13 -14.04 -0.49
CA GLU A 134 3.85 -13.08 0.36
C GLU A 134 3.02 -12.66 1.59
N ALA A 135 1.71 -12.45 1.42
CA ALA A 135 0.82 -12.10 2.53
C ALA A 135 0.66 -13.23 3.56
N LYS A 136 0.71 -14.50 3.12
CA LYS A 136 0.71 -15.66 4.04
C LYS A 136 2.01 -15.76 4.82
N GLU A 137 3.15 -15.48 4.17
CA GLU A 137 4.46 -15.43 4.80
C GLU A 137 4.53 -14.31 5.85
N ALA A 138 4.17 -13.07 5.47
CA ALA A 138 4.14 -11.94 6.39
C ALA A 138 3.19 -12.17 7.59
N LYS A 139 2.05 -12.85 7.37
CA LYS A 139 1.16 -13.28 8.47
C LYS A 139 1.84 -14.26 9.41
N ALA A 140 2.60 -15.23 8.88
CA ALA A 140 3.34 -16.19 9.70
C ALA A 140 4.44 -15.48 10.51
N GLU A 141 5.23 -14.62 9.88
CA GLU A 141 6.26 -13.81 10.54
C GLU A 141 5.71 -12.92 11.65
N ALA A 142 4.57 -12.27 11.42
CA ALA A 142 3.90 -11.48 12.46
C ALA A 142 3.47 -12.34 13.65
N GLY A 143 2.99 -13.56 13.39
CA GLY A 143 2.61 -14.52 14.42
C GLY A 143 3.79 -15.01 15.25
N GLU A 144 4.91 -15.33 14.58
CA GLU A 144 6.16 -15.71 15.23
C GLU A 144 6.72 -14.57 16.10
N ALA A 145 6.75 -13.35 15.56
CA ALA A 145 7.26 -12.18 16.26
C ALA A 145 6.42 -11.84 17.52
N LEU A 146 5.11 -12.06 17.50
CA LEU A 146 4.23 -11.85 18.65
C LEU A 146 4.12 -13.06 19.58
N GLY A 147 4.53 -14.25 19.14
CA GLY A 147 4.20 -15.51 19.81
C GLY A 147 2.68 -15.72 19.93
N LYS A 148 1.90 -15.29 18.94
CA LYS A 148 0.43 -15.27 18.96
C LYS A 148 -0.16 -15.73 17.63
N THR A 149 -1.38 -16.26 17.69
CA THR A 149 -2.17 -16.52 16.48
C THR A 149 -2.63 -15.20 15.85
N ILE A 150 -2.46 -15.09 14.55
CA ILE A 150 -2.88 -13.93 13.77
C ILE A 150 -4.27 -14.15 13.18
N ALA A 151 -5.20 -13.26 13.55
CA ALA A 151 -6.60 -13.24 13.14
C ALA A 151 -6.80 -12.68 11.72
N THR A 152 -5.84 -11.92 11.18
CA THR A 152 -5.92 -11.30 9.85
C THR A 152 -6.25 -12.32 8.75
N GLU A 153 -7.33 -12.09 8.03
CA GLU A 153 -7.71 -12.89 6.87
C GLU A 153 -6.78 -12.60 5.69
N ILE A 154 -6.34 -13.63 4.97
CA ILE A 154 -5.60 -13.47 3.72
C ILE A 154 -6.42 -14.12 2.62
N ALA A 155 -6.88 -13.33 1.64
CA ALA A 155 -7.78 -13.78 0.59
C ALA A 155 -7.46 -13.12 -0.76
N PRO A 156 -7.82 -13.72 -1.90
CA PRO A 156 -7.82 -13.01 -3.18
C PRO A 156 -8.76 -11.79 -3.13
N ALA A 157 -8.39 -10.71 -3.80
CA ALA A 157 -9.18 -9.49 -3.85
C ALA A 157 -10.48 -9.70 -4.65
N PRO A 158 -11.67 -9.54 -4.03
CA PRO A 158 -12.90 -9.34 -4.79
C PRO A 158 -12.96 -7.89 -5.30
N LYS A 159 -14.10 -7.48 -5.85
CA LYS A 159 -14.29 -6.10 -6.28
C LYS A 159 -14.17 -5.11 -5.11
N PHE A 160 -13.31 -4.12 -5.27
CA PHE A 160 -13.18 -2.95 -4.39
C PHE A 160 -14.19 -1.87 -4.81
N TRP A 161 -14.82 -1.22 -3.83
CA TRP A 161 -15.75 -0.12 -4.03
C TRP A 161 -15.24 1.13 -3.32
N PRO A 162 -14.78 2.17 -4.04
CA PRO A 162 -14.36 3.42 -3.41
C PRO A 162 -15.47 4.02 -2.56
N ALA A 163 -15.13 4.43 -1.34
CA ALA A 163 -16.05 5.13 -0.47
C ALA A 163 -16.30 6.56 -0.96
N GLU A 164 -17.34 7.18 -0.42
CA GLU A 164 -17.76 8.53 -0.76
C GLU A 164 -16.63 9.55 -0.54
N GLY A 165 -16.63 10.62 -1.36
CA GLY A 165 -15.53 11.60 -1.38
C GLY A 165 -15.28 12.36 -0.08
N TYR A 166 -16.20 12.31 0.88
CA TYR A 166 -16.01 12.91 2.21
C TYR A 166 -15.21 12.01 3.17
N HIS A 167 -15.07 10.71 2.86
CA HIS A 167 -14.20 9.78 3.60
C HIS A 167 -12.74 9.87 3.16
N GLN A 168 -12.48 10.27 1.91
CA GLN A 168 -11.13 10.37 1.36
C GLN A 168 -10.36 11.53 2.01
N ASN A 169 -9.11 11.26 2.41
CA ASN A 169 -8.22 12.19 3.11
C ASN A 169 -8.88 12.79 4.38
N TYR A 170 -9.65 11.98 5.11
CA TYR A 170 -10.42 12.49 6.25
C TYR A 170 -9.51 13.07 7.34
N TYR A 171 -8.34 12.47 7.56
CA TYR A 171 -7.37 12.90 8.56
C TYR A 171 -6.80 14.29 8.25
N GLU A 172 -6.59 14.61 6.96
CA GLU A 172 -6.12 15.93 6.53
C GLU A 172 -7.22 16.98 6.62
N ARG A 173 -8.45 16.61 6.22
CA ARG A 173 -9.59 17.52 6.17
C ARG A 173 -10.17 17.82 7.55
N ASN A 174 -10.03 16.91 8.50
CA ASN A 174 -10.60 17.01 9.85
C ASN A 174 -9.56 16.73 10.95
N PRO A 175 -8.41 17.44 10.97
CA PRO A 175 -7.23 17.01 11.73
C PRO A 175 -7.46 16.99 13.24
N VAL A 176 -8.23 17.94 13.79
CA VAL A 176 -8.54 17.98 15.23
C VAL A 176 -9.43 16.79 15.63
N ARG A 177 -10.50 16.55 14.86
CA ARG A 177 -11.45 15.47 15.14
C ARG A 177 -10.79 14.11 14.95
N TYR A 178 -10.02 13.95 13.88
CA TYR A 178 -9.28 12.73 13.60
C TYR A 178 -8.24 12.42 14.69
N LYS A 179 -7.42 13.40 15.09
CA LYS A 179 -6.42 13.19 16.16
C LYS A 179 -7.06 12.81 17.49
N TYR A 180 -8.16 13.47 17.86
CA TYR A 180 -8.91 13.10 19.05
C TYR A 180 -9.44 11.66 18.96
N TYR A 181 -10.07 11.30 17.84
CA TYR A 181 -10.59 9.96 17.59
C TYR A 181 -9.48 8.89 17.69
N ARG A 182 -8.39 9.03 16.94
CA ARG A 182 -7.27 8.08 16.93
C ARG A 182 -6.69 7.88 18.33
N TYR A 183 -6.48 8.97 19.07
CA TYR A 183 -5.97 8.93 20.44
C TYR A 183 -6.97 8.27 21.40
N ALA A 184 -8.23 8.70 21.39
CA ALA A 184 -9.26 8.19 22.29
C ALA A 184 -9.57 6.71 22.07
N CYS A 185 -9.42 6.23 20.84
CA CYS A 185 -9.52 4.82 20.51
C CYS A 185 -8.33 3.98 21.01
N GLY A 186 -7.23 4.62 21.43
CA GLY A 186 -6.06 3.94 21.98
C GLY A 186 -5.28 3.13 20.94
N ARG A 187 -5.43 3.46 19.64
CA ARG A 187 -4.79 2.77 18.51
C ARG A 187 -3.28 2.68 18.72
N ASP A 188 -2.61 3.83 18.76
CA ASP A 188 -1.15 3.88 18.82
C ASP A 188 -0.61 3.22 20.10
N LYS A 189 -1.25 3.47 21.25
CA LYS A 189 -0.89 2.82 22.51
C LYS A 189 -0.99 1.29 22.42
N ARG A 190 -2.01 0.74 21.75
CA ARG A 190 -2.15 -0.70 21.55
C ARG A 190 -1.04 -1.24 20.65
N ILE A 191 -0.74 -0.55 19.55
CA ILE A 191 0.33 -0.93 18.62
C ILE A 191 1.69 -0.93 19.32
N GLU A 192 2.01 0.13 20.05
CA GLU A 192 3.25 0.24 20.85
C GLU A 192 3.36 -0.88 21.90
N ASN A 193 2.25 -1.26 22.55
CA ASN A 193 2.26 -2.38 23.50
C ASN A 193 2.50 -3.74 22.83
N LEU A 194 2.07 -3.92 21.59
CA LEU A 194 2.26 -5.18 20.84
C LEU A 194 3.68 -5.28 20.28
N TRP A 195 4.19 -4.20 19.71
CA TRP A 195 5.39 -4.23 18.88
C TRP A 195 6.59 -3.49 19.48
N GLY A 196 6.40 -2.72 20.55
CA GLY A 196 7.43 -1.90 21.17
C GLY A 196 8.08 -0.98 20.14
N LYS A 197 9.41 -1.06 20.02
CA LYS A 197 10.21 -0.28 19.07
C LYS A 197 9.94 -0.59 17.59
N ASP A 198 9.28 -1.71 17.29
CA ASP A 198 8.97 -2.12 15.92
C ASP A 198 7.56 -1.66 15.47
N ALA A 199 6.86 -0.92 16.33
CA ALA A 199 5.58 -0.28 16.00
C ALA A 199 5.73 0.75 14.87
N HIS A 200 4.67 0.93 14.08
CA HIS A 200 4.59 1.96 13.03
C HIS A 200 5.72 1.90 11.99
N PHE A 201 6.23 0.70 11.71
CA PHE A 201 7.27 0.48 10.71
C PHE A 201 6.89 1.15 9.38
N GLY A 202 7.81 1.94 8.80
CA GLY A 202 7.63 2.55 7.48
C GLY A 202 6.76 3.82 7.44
N VAL A 203 6.00 4.10 8.50
CA VAL A 203 5.12 5.29 8.58
C VAL A 203 5.97 6.51 8.97
N GLY A 204 6.04 7.50 8.09
CA GLY A 204 6.69 8.79 8.36
C GLY A 204 5.96 9.64 9.41
N SER A 205 6.68 10.59 10.00
CA SER A 205 6.19 11.58 10.97
C SER A 205 5.60 12.83 10.32
#